data_AF-A0AAD8YAN6-F1
#
_entry.id   AF-A0AAD8YAN6-F1
#
_cell.length_a   1.000
_cell.length_b   1.000
_cell.length_c   1.000
_cell.angle_alpha   90.00
_cell.angle_beta   90.00
_cell.angle_gamma   90.00
#
_symmetry.space_group_name_H-M   'P 1'
#
loop_
_entity.id
_entity.type
_entity.pdbx_description
1 polymer ?
#
loop_
_entity_poly.entity_id
_entity_poly.type
_entity_poly.pdbx_seq_one_letter_code
_entity_poly.pdbx_strand_id
1 'polypeptide(L)'
;MPPKKRKAPNFTKTAAEAPVWTVTGSELTKAFQHIIYSLPQCHDQWFTDADWCSILPDYWSSLKNYRDQVTTKKFISAIKKHFGEVSGDRGESNPNGVYVVQHGTKHTRNWCFLITKKDFCPLPPSSPYFFVGDITKVVAPSLPNYLPVSVRDLADNIRKETYFDSPEAWKQFMPSNLPNPKDRGKSTGGEVKAMIKARMEACQTGIQHFYNVIEGGTEDDAVDVTEYKQRRITLKCHTVYAALRKALETMEDNKNRLTWVQCCDYAIEAMKVVGFEDLLSSSTVRIAQRELRDNNNKFSHPNEKARKKKAAKKEEKSAKDEDSELEEGGEDTPSD
;
A
#
# COMPACT_ATOMS: atom_id res chain seq x y z
N MET A 1 90.03 4.26 34.39
CA MET A 1 89.05 3.84 33.36
C MET A 1 87.64 4.05 33.90
N PRO A 2 86.81 4.91 33.31
CA PRO A 2 85.46 5.15 33.81
C PRO A 2 84.50 4.02 33.38
N PRO A 3 83.46 3.69 34.18
CA PRO A 3 82.56 2.59 33.88
C PRO A 3 81.62 2.94 32.73
N LYS A 4 81.54 2.06 31.74
CA LYS A 4 80.59 2.14 30.61
C LYS A 4 79.16 2.04 31.14
N LYS A 5 78.41 3.16 31.09
CA LYS A 5 76.96 3.20 31.30
C LYS A 5 76.27 2.31 30.26
N ARG A 6 75.67 1.20 30.71
CA ARG A 6 74.80 0.35 29.88
C ARG A 6 73.48 1.09 29.65
N LYS A 7 73.14 1.36 28.38
CA LYS A 7 71.82 1.85 27.96
C LYS A 7 70.79 0.74 28.18
N ALA A 8 69.72 1.05 28.90
CA ALA A 8 68.57 0.16 29.05
C ALA A 8 67.85 0.01 27.69
N PRO A 9 67.37 -1.19 27.32
CA PRO A 9 66.61 -1.40 26.10
C PRO A 9 65.23 -0.73 26.22
N ASN A 10 64.96 0.19 25.30
CA ASN A 10 63.67 0.85 25.16
C ASN A 10 62.68 -0.13 24.53
N PHE A 11 61.92 -0.85 25.36
CA PHE A 11 60.79 -1.66 24.91
C PHE A 11 59.53 -0.77 24.83
N THR A 12 59.43 0.05 23.79
CA THR A 12 58.12 0.58 23.37
C THR A 12 57.37 -0.53 22.66
N LYS A 13 56.57 -1.27 23.42
CA LYS A 13 55.60 -2.24 22.91
C LYS A 13 54.49 -1.44 22.23
N THR A 14 54.64 -1.16 20.93
CA THR A 14 53.59 -0.59 20.09
C THR A 14 52.40 -1.54 20.19
N ALA A 15 51.29 -1.08 20.77
CA ALA A 15 50.04 -1.81 20.73
C ALA A 15 49.72 -2.04 19.25
N ALA A 16 49.69 -3.31 18.83
CA ALA A 16 49.28 -3.67 17.48
C ALA A 16 47.86 -3.15 17.30
N GLU A 17 47.71 -2.03 16.57
CA GLU A 17 46.42 -1.50 16.19
C GLU A 17 45.65 -2.64 15.52
N ALA A 18 44.47 -2.94 16.06
CA ALA A 18 43.61 -3.97 15.51
C ALA A 18 43.40 -3.68 14.02
N PRO A 19 43.50 -4.68 13.13
CA PRO A 19 43.39 -4.45 11.69
C PRO A 19 42.07 -3.75 11.40
N VAL A 20 42.17 -2.53 10.83
CA VAL A 20 41.00 -1.76 10.41
C VAL A 20 40.28 -2.56 9.34
N TRP A 21 39.11 -3.09 9.71
CA TRP A 21 38.29 -3.85 8.77
C TRP A 21 37.78 -2.92 7.67
N THR A 22 37.86 -3.39 6.41
CA THR A 22 37.47 -2.60 5.24
C THR A 22 36.43 -3.34 4.42
N VAL A 23 35.36 -2.65 4.02
CA VAL A 23 34.32 -3.21 3.17
C VAL A 23 34.90 -3.55 1.80
N THR A 24 34.94 -4.83 1.49
CA THR A 24 35.38 -5.39 0.20
C THR A 24 34.21 -5.54 -0.77
N GLY A 25 34.53 -5.60 -2.06
CA GLY A 25 33.51 -5.90 -3.08
C GLY A 25 32.85 -7.28 -2.88
N SER A 26 33.59 -8.27 -2.36
CA SER A 26 33.06 -9.60 -2.07
C SER A 26 31.94 -9.56 -1.02
N GLU A 27 32.10 -8.73 0.03
CA GLU A 27 31.07 -8.55 1.06
C GLU A 27 29.83 -7.84 0.52
N LEU A 28 30.00 -6.81 -0.32
CA LEU A 28 28.87 -6.14 -0.97
C LEU A 28 28.08 -7.11 -1.86
N THR A 29 28.77 -7.94 -2.63
CA THR A 29 28.13 -8.97 -3.45
C THR A 29 27.39 -10.00 -2.61
N LYS A 30 27.99 -10.51 -1.53
CA LYS A 30 27.33 -11.47 -0.63
C LYS A 30 26.09 -10.88 0.03
N ALA A 31 26.19 -9.64 0.50
CA ALA A 31 25.06 -8.90 1.06
C ALA A 31 23.94 -8.72 0.04
N PHE A 32 24.28 -8.36 -1.20
CA PHE A 32 23.33 -8.20 -2.29
C PHE A 32 22.66 -9.53 -2.68
N GLN A 33 23.43 -10.61 -2.83
CA GLN A 33 22.90 -11.96 -3.09
C GLN A 33 21.97 -12.41 -1.96
N HIS A 34 22.36 -12.20 -0.71
CA HIS A 34 21.51 -12.54 0.43
C HIS A 34 20.16 -11.81 0.36
N ILE A 35 20.17 -10.50 0.07
CA ILE A 35 18.92 -9.75 -0.10
C ILE A 35 18.08 -10.30 -1.26
N ILE A 36 18.69 -10.60 -2.42
CA ILE A 36 17.99 -11.20 -3.56
C ILE A 36 17.29 -12.50 -3.14
N TYR A 37 17.94 -13.37 -2.40
CA TYR A 37 17.35 -14.67 -2.02
C TYR A 37 16.38 -14.57 -0.84
N SER A 38 16.59 -13.64 0.08
CA SER A 38 15.85 -13.56 1.34
C SER A 38 14.70 -12.57 1.35
N LEU A 39 14.66 -11.59 0.44
CA LEU A 39 13.62 -10.54 0.40
C LEU A 39 12.83 -10.55 -0.91
N PRO A 40 11.73 -11.31 -1.00
CA PRO A 40 10.87 -11.34 -2.17
C PRO A 40 10.33 -9.97 -2.58
N GLN A 41 10.18 -9.03 -1.64
CA GLN A 41 9.71 -7.67 -1.90
C GLN A 41 10.66 -6.82 -2.76
N CYS A 42 11.94 -7.20 -2.86
CA CYS A 42 12.89 -6.53 -3.74
C CYS A 42 12.81 -7.04 -5.19
N HIS A 43 12.00 -8.07 -5.45
CA HIS A 43 11.80 -8.61 -6.80
C HIS A 43 10.77 -7.75 -7.56
N ASP A 44 10.91 -7.73 -8.88
CA ASP A 44 10.08 -6.98 -9.83
C ASP A 44 10.05 -5.46 -9.58
N GLN A 45 11.05 -4.93 -8.87
CA GLN A 45 11.20 -3.51 -8.57
C GLN A 45 12.57 -2.97 -8.99
N TRP A 46 12.58 -1.72 -9.45
CA TRP A 46 13.80 -1.03 -9.81
C TRP A 46 14.36 -0.24 -8.63
N PHE A 47 15.65 -0.38 -8.39
CA PHE A 47 16.41 0.32 -7.35
C PHE A 47 17.61 1.03 -7.96
N THR A 48 17.94 2.21 -7.47
CA THR A 48 19.18 2.90 -7.84
C THR A 48 20.38 2.35 -7.08
N ASP A 49 21.60 2.63 -7.55
CA ASP A 49 22.84 2.36 -6.81
C ASP A 49 22.85 3.03 -5.44
N ALA A 50 22.27 4.22 -5.30
CA ALA A 50 22.14 4.92 -4.03
C ALA A 50 21.19 4.21 -3.06
N ASP A 51 20.08 3.66 -3.57
CA ASP A 51 19.15 2.86 -2.76
C ASP A 51 19.85 1.63 -2.20
N TRP A 52 20.59 0.90 -3.03
CA TRP A 52 21.35 -0.27 -2.59
C TRP A 52 22.41 0.06 -1.54
N CYS A 53 23.14 1.17 -1.71
CA CYS A 53 24.11 1.60 -0.69
C CYS A 53 23.44 1.94 0.64
N SER A 54 22.17 2.34 0.62
CA SER A 54 21.39 2.63 1.81
C SER A 54 20.77 1.36 2.43
N ILE A 55 20.37 0.39 1.62
CA ILE A 55 19.72 -0.86 2.05
C ILE A 55 20.75 -1.87 2.60
N LEU A 56 21.88 -2.06 1.91
CA LEU A 56 22.83 -3.14 2.23
C LEU A 56 23.33 -3.14 3.69
N PRO A 57 23.73 -2.00 4.28
CA PRO A 57 24.20 -1.97 5.67
C PRO A 57 23.15 -2.37 6.70
N ASP A 58 21.86 -2.18 6.37
CA ASP A 58 20.76 -2.43 7.30
C ASP A 58 20.37 -3.92 7.33
N TYR A 59 20.62 -4.64 6.24
CA TYR A 59 20.22 -6.04 6.06
C TYR A 59 21.38 -7.05 6.13
N TRP A 60 22.63 -6.59 6.13
CA TRP A 60 23.81 -7.45 6.28
C TRP A 60 24.62 -7.04 7.50
N SER A 61 24.61 -7.88 8.54
CA SER A 61 25.17 -7.57 9.85
C SER A 61 26.64 -7.14 9.81
N SER A 62 27.45 -7.70 8.90
CA SER A 62 28.85 -7.34 8.73
C SER A 62 29.06 -5.91 8.18
N LEU A 63 28.05 -5.28 7.57
CA LEU A 63 28.14 -3.93 7.00
C LEU A 63 27.57 -2.84 7.92
N LYS A 64 26.86 -3.21 9.00
CA LYS A 64 26.08 -2.28 9.84
C LYS A 64 26.89 -1.09 10.40
N ASN A 65 28.15 -1.33 10.75
CA ASN A 65 29.05 -0.32 11.33
C ASN A 65 29.95 0.37 10.29
N TYR A 66 29.76 0.09 9.00
CA TYR A 66 30.64 0.55 7.92
C TYR A 66 29.86 1.19 6.77
N ARG A 67 28.71 1.81 7.08
CA ARG A 67 27.83 2.48 6.11
C ARG A 67 28.56 3.55 5.30
N ASP A 68 29.48 4.27 5.92
CA ASP A 68 30.35 5.27 5.31
C ASP A 68 31.30 4.68 4.25
N GLN A 69 31.65 3.40 4.38
CA GLN A 69 32.51 2.71 3.42
C GLN A 69 31.75 2.14 2.21
N VAL A 70 30.42 2.05 2.27
CA VAL A 70 29.55 1.56 1.20
C VAL A 70 29.23 2.71 0.24
N THR A 71 30.08 2.85 -0.78
CA THR A 71 29.91 3.88 -1.83
C THR A 71 29.32 3.26 -3.10
N THR A 72 28.57 4.07 -3.86
CA THR A 72 28.01 3.67 -5.15
C THR A 72 29.08 3.12 -6.08
N LYS A 73 30.24 3.78 -6.15
CA LYS A 73 31.40 3.34 -6.95
C LYS A 73 31.87 1.93 -6.58
N LYS A 74 32.03 1.63 -5.30
CA LYS A 74 32.43 0.29 -4.83
C LYS A 74 31.34 -0.74 -5.12
N PHE A 75 30.08 -0.40 -4.86
CA PHE A 75 28.94 -1.27 -5.10
C PHE A 75 28.82 -1.63 -6.59
N ILE A 76 28.74 -0.64 -7.47
CA ILE A 76 28.65 -0.85 -8.93
C ILE A 76 29.82 -1.70 -9.41
N SER A 77 31.05 -1.41 -8.96
CA SER A 77 32.24 -2.18 -9.35
C SER A 77 32.14 -3.64 -8.87
N ALA A 78 31.60 -3.89 -7.69
CA ALA A 78 31.43 -5.23 -7.14
C ALA A 78 30.37 -6.03 -7.91
N ILE A 79 29.22 -5.41 -8.17
CA ILE A 79 28.11 -6.05 -8.88
C ILE A 79 28.48 -6.32 -10.34
N LYS A 80 29.07 -5.37 -11.06
CA LYS A 80 29.56 -5.59 -12.44
C LYS A 80 30.57 -6.73 -12.51
N LYS A 81 31.49 -6.80 -11.55
CA LYS A 81 32.51 -7.87 -11.51
C LYS A 81 31.88 -9.25 -11.30
N HIS A 82 30.81 -9.32 -10.51
CA HIS A 82 30.22 -10.61 -10.10
C HIS A 82 29.11 -11.10 -11.03
N PHE A 83 28.26 -10.19 -11.52
CA PHE A 83 27.11 -10.52 -12.36
C PHE A 83 27.37 -10.24 -13.85
N GLY A 84 28.56 -9.74 -14.20
CA GLY A 84 28.94 -9.37 -15.56
C GLY A 84 28.47 -7.97 -15.96
N GLU A 85 28.91 -7.51 -17.12
CA GLU A 85 28.36 -6.33 -17.78
C GLU A 85 27.02 -6.73 -18.40
N VAL A 86 25.96 -6.70 -17.60
CA VAL A 86 24.61 -6.99 -18.07
C VAL A 86 24.15 -5.77 -18.86
N SER A 87 24.56 -5.66 -20.13
CA SER A 87 24.02 -4.66 -21.04
C SER A 87 22.52 -4.91 -21.19
N GLY A 88 21.70 -3.88 -20.90
CA GLY A 88 20.24 -3.93 -21.04
C GLY A 88 19.76 -3.99 -22.50
N ASP A 89 20.49 -4.68 -23.38
CA ASP A 89 20.02 -4.97 -24.72
C ASP A 89 18.86 -5.96 -24.63
N ARG A 90 17.79 -5.62 -25.35
CA ARG A 90 16.48 -6.24 -25.18
C ARG A 90 16.58 -7.74 -25.42
N GLY A 91 16.08 -8.54 -24.47
CA GLY A 91 15.84 -9.97 -24.67
C GLY A 91 16.98 -10.90 -24.24
N GLU A 92 18.05 -10.40 -23.65
CA GLU A 92 19.05 -11.27 -23.04
C GLU A 92 18.51 -11.85 -21.70
N SER A 93 18.36 -13.17 -21.67
CA SER A 93 18.03 -13.89 -20.43
C SER A 93 19.23 -13.82 -19.49
N ASN A 94 19.04 -13.30 -18.28
CA ASN A 94 20.05 -13.35 -17.24
C ASN A 94 19.74 -14.51 -16.29
N PRO A 95 20.60 -15.55 -16.21
CA PRO A 95 20.34 -16.71 -15.35
C PRO A 95 20.29 -16.37 -13.85
N ASN A 96 20.83 -15.21 -13.46
CA ASN A 96 20.80 -14.73 -12.09
C ASN A 96 19.58 -13.84 -11.78
N GLY A 97 18.80 -13.46 -12.80
CA GLY A 97 17.64 -12.58 -12.63
C GLY A 97 18.00 -11.15 -12.21
N VAL A 98 19.24 -10.70 -12.42
CA VAL A 98 19.71 -9.35 -12.05
C VAL A 98 19.97 -8.54 -13.31
N TYR A 99 19.15 -7.53 -13.56
CA TYR A 99 19.31 -6.62 -14.69
C TYR A 99 19.89 -5.30 -14.22
N VAL A 100 20.83 -4.76 -14.99
CA VAL A 100 21.57 -3.55 -14.65
C VAL A 100 21.49 -2.60 -15.83
N VAL A 101 20.89 -1.42 -15.65
CA VAL A 101 20.74 -0.43 -16.72
C VAL A 101 21.32 0.89 -16.25
N GLN A 102 22.12 1.53 -17.10
CA GLN A 102 22.57 2.89 -16.86
C GLN A 102 21.54 3.88 -17.41
N HIS A 103 21.04 4.78 -16.57
CA HIS A 103 20.07 5.80 -16.94
C HIS A 103 20.61 7.20 -16.67
N GLY A 104 20.29 8.17 -17.54
CA GLY A 104 20.64 9.58 -17.36
C GLY A 104 21.68 10.12 -18.35
N THR A 105 21.94 11.42 -18.26
CA THR A 105 22.94 12.11 -19.08
C THR A 105 24.35 11.83 -18.55
N LYS A 106 25.41 12.23 -19.29
CA LYS A 106 26.81 12.08 -18.84
C LYS A 106 27.06 12.60 -17.41
N HIS A 107 26.28 13.57 -16.94
CA HIS A 107 26.42 14.20 -15.62
C HIS A 107 25.43 13.69 -14.56
N THR A 108 24.45 12.86 -14.95
CA THR A 108 23.39 12.33 -14.05
C THR A 108 23.23 10.81 -14.19
N ARG A 109 24.33 10.12 -14.51
CA ARG A 109 24.32 8.67 -14.72
C ARG A 109 24.08 7.96 -13.39
N ASN A 110 22.88 7.41 -13.24
CA ASN A 110 22.55 6.51 -12.16
C ASN A 110 22.48 5.09 -12.70
N TRP A 111 22.93 4.13 -11.89
CA TRP A 111 22.78 2.73 -12.21
C TRP A 111 21.51 2.21 -11.58
N CYS A 112 20.64 1.62 -12.40
CA CYS A 112 19.38 1.06 -11.97
C CYS A 112 19.48 -0.46 -12.02
N PHE A 113 19.02 -1.12 -10.97
CA PHE A 113 19.09 -2.55 -10.78
C PHE A 113 17.66 -3.08 -10.63
N LEU A 114 17.35 -4.12 -11.38
CA LEU A 114 16.10 -4.87 -11.26
C LEU A 114 16.45 -6.32 -10.91
N ILE A 115 15.77 -6.85 -9.91
CA ILE A 115 15.83 -8.26 -9.57
C ILE A 115 14.51 -8.87 -10.01
N THR A 116 14.50 -9.86 -10.90
CA THR A 116 13.28 -10.52 -11.34
C THR A 116 13.52 -11.98 -11.66
N LYS A 117 12.51 -12.82 -11.42
CA LYS A 117 12.50 -14.23 -11.85
C LYS A 117 11.92 -14.40 -13.26
N LYS A 118 11.51 -13.30 -13.91
CA LYS A 118 10.94 -13.33 -15.25
C LYS A 118 12.06 -13.44 -16.28
N ASP A 119 11.80 -14.20 -17.34
CA ASP A 119 12.75 -14.38 -18.45
C ASP A 119 12.97 -13.10 -19.26
N PHE A 120 12.08 -12.11 -19.10
CA PHE A 120 12.11 -10.84 -19.81
C PHE A 120 12.31 -9.65 -18.88
N CYS A 121 13.29 -8.81 -19.22
CA CYS A 121 13.55 -7.54 -18.54
C CYS A 121 12.51 -6.49 -18.92
N PRO A 122 11.64 -6.02 -18.00
CA PRO A 122 10.78 -4.87 -18.26
C PRO A 122 11.60 -3.63 -18.55
N LEU A 123 11.02 -2.66 -19.25
CA LEU A 123 11.70 -1.39 -19.49
C LEU A 123 11.97 -0.67 -18.15
N PRO A 124 13.17 -0.09 -17.95
CA PRO A 124 13.39 0.81 -16.84
C PRO A 124 12.40 1.98 -16.95
N PRO A 125 11.93 2.54 -15.83
CA PRO A 125 11.03 3.69 -15.89
C PRO A 125 11.71 4.83 -16.65
N SER A 126 10.97 5.42 -17.59
CA SER A 126 11.44 6.43 -18.55
C SER A 126 11.78 7.79 -17.93
N SER A 127 11.64 7.92 -16.62
CA SER A 127 11.89 9.15 -15.87
C SER A 127 12.79 8.84 -14.67
N PRO A 128 13.85 9.65 -14.43
CA PRO A 128 14.73 9.50 -13.29
C PRO A 128 14.01 9.74 -11.94
N TYR A 129 12.74 10.17 -11.96
CA TYR A 129 11.92 10.47 -10.80
C TYR A 129 10.95 9.36 -10.39
N PHE A 130 10.97 8.20 -11.05
CA PHE A 130 10.02 7.11 -10.81
C PHE A 130 10.60 5.92 -10.03
N PHE A 131 11.87 5.97 -9.63
CA PHE A 131 12.46 4.98 -8.74
C PHE A 131 12.05 5.30 -7.30
N VAL A 132 11.41 4.33 -6.63
CA VAL A 132 10.94 4.31 -5.21
C VAL A 132 10.54 5.69 -4.65
N GLY A 133 9.23 5.90 -4.50
CA GLY A 133 8.58 7.15 -4.09
C GLY A 133 9.38 8.07 -3.15
N ASP A 134 9.70 9.27 -3.67
CA ASP A 134 9.96 10.53 -2.98
C ASP A 134 10.38 10.46 -1.49
N ILE A 135 11.67 10.22 -1.24
CA ILE A 135 12.30 10.49 0.07
C ILE A 135 13.08 11.83 0.05
N THR A 136 13.20 12.55 -1.08
CA THR A 136 14.17 13.68 -1.16
C THR A 136 13.73 14.98 -1.84
N LYS A 137 12.45 15.21 -2.20
CA LYS A 137 12.04 16.54 -2.69
C LYS A 137 11.38 17.43 -1.63
N VAL A 138 12.21 18.00 -0.76
CA VAL A 138 12.03 19.39 -0.33
C VAL A 138 12.67 20.25 -1.41
N VAL A 139 11.83 20.89 -2.23
CA VAL A 139 12.24 22.00 -3.08
C VAL A 139 12.66 23.13 -2.13
N ALA A 140 13.92 23.55 -2.20
CA ALA A 140 14.34 24.82 -1.63
C ALA A 140 13.67 25.97 -2.40
N PRO A 141 13.01 26.88 -1.69
CA PRO A 141 13.31 28.28 -1.86
C PRO A 141 13.84 28.86 -0.54
N SER A 142 14.88 29.67 -0.68
CA SER A 142 15.56 30.46 0.34
C SER A 142 14.67 30.96 1.49
N LEU A 143 15.01 30.57 2.74
CA LEU A 143 15.03 31.39 3.98
C LEU A 143 15.37 30.48 5.21
N PRO A 144 15.84 31.04 6.35
CA PRO A 144 16.74 30.40 7.29
C PRO A 144 16.05 29.67 8.46
N ASN A 145 16.83 28.81 9.13
CA ASN A 145 16.56 28.18 10.43
C ASN A 145 15.42 27.15 10.49
N TYR A 146 15.66 25.96 9.94
CA TYR A 146 15.06 24.74 10.49
C TYR A 146 16.19 23.78 10.90
N LEU A 147 16.22 23.43 12.19
CA LEU A 147 17.12 22.40 12.73
C LEU A 147 16.83 21.06 12.03
N PRO A 148 17.86 20.26 11.71
CA PRO A 148 17.67 18.97 11.04
C PRO A 148 17.02 17.99 12.01
N VAL A 149 15.82 17.52 11.67
CA VAL A 149 15.26 16.29 12.24
C VAL A 149 16.29 15.18 11.98
N SER A 150 16.72 14.50 13.04
CA SER A 150 17.69 13.42 12.97
C SER A 150 17.18 12.33 12.01
N VAL A 151 18.02 11.88 11.08
CA VAL A 151 17.69 10.79 10.12
C VAL A 151 17.22 9.52 10.85
N ARG A 152 17.63 9.32 12.11
CA ARG A 152 17.13 8.23 12.97
C ARG A 152 15.66 8.41 13.36
N ASP A 153 15.23 9.62 13.68
CA ASP A 153 13.83 9.88 14.08
C ASP A 153 12.89 9.73 12.87
N LEU A 154 13.35 10.10 11.68
CA LEU A 154 12.62 9.85 10.44
C LEU A 154 12.54 8.35 10.11
N ALA A 155 13.66 7.61 10.23
CA ALA A 155 13.67 6.17 10.00
C ALA A 155 12.84 5.39 11.04
N ASP A 156 12.83 5.82 12.29
CA ASP A 156 12.03 5.21 13.36
C ASP A 156 10.53 5.59 13.24
N ASN A 157 10.19 6.74 12.66
CA ASN A 157 8.81 7.07 12.31
C ASN A 157 8.33 6.28 11.08
N ILE A 158 9.15 6.12 10.04
CA ILE A 158 8.84 5.27 8.86
C ILE A 158 8.69 3.80 9.26
N ARG A 159 9.44 3.32 10.26
CA ARG A 159 9.29 1.96 10.81
C ARG A 159 8.02 1.76 11.64
N LYS A 160 7.43 2.85 12.16
CA LYS A 160 6.16 2.83 12.91
C LYS A 160 4.95 3.05 12.01
N GLU A 161 5.13 3.58 10.80
CA GLU A 161 4.07 3.69 9.81
C GLU A 161 3.65 2.29 9.35
N THR A 162 2.44 1.91 9.75
CA THR A 162 1.79 0.70 9.28
C THR A 162 1.30 0.93 7.86
N TYR A 163 0.96 -0.13 7.10
CA TYR A 163 0.32 0.04 5.79
C TYR A 163 -0.90 0.96 5.87
N PHE A 164 -1.64 0.92 6.98
CA PHE A 164 -2.82 1.74 7.20
C PHE A 164 -2.52 3.23 7.35
N ASP A 165 -1.28 3.63 7.62
CA ASP A 165 -0.86 5.03 7.62
C ASP A 165 -0.55 5.55 6.20
N SER A 166 -0.50 4.66 5.21
CA SER A 166 -0.13 5.03 3.84
C SER A 166 -1.25 5.76 3.08
N PRO A 167 -0.90 6.67 2.15
CA PRO A 167 -1.86 7.27 1.21
C PRO A 167 -2.62 6.22 0.36
N GLU A 168 -2.00 5.07 0.12
CA GLU A 168 -2.61 3.97 -0.61
C GLU A 168 -3.75 3.35 0.20
N ALA A 169 -3.52 3.05 1.48
CA ALA A 169 -4.57 2.55 2.36
C ALA A 169 -5.69 3.56 2.54
N TRP A 170 -5.37 4.86 2.63
CA TRP A 170 -6.39 5.91 2.62
C TRP A 170 -7.26 5.85 1.36
N LYS A 171 -6.64 5.87 0.18
CA LYS A 171 -7.37 5.78 -1.10
C LYS A 171 -8.18 4.48 -1.21
N GLN A 172 -7.67 3.39 -0.67
CA GLN A 172 -8.32 2.09 -0.75
C GLN A 172 -9.54 2.01 0.16
N PHE A 173 -9.44 2.47 1.40
CA PHE A 173 -10.44 2.22 2.44
C PHE A 173 -11.24 3.46 2.87
N MET A 174 -10.85 4.68 2.50
CA MET A 174 -11.62 5.87 2.84
C MET A 174 -12.57 6.26 1.70
N PRO A 175 -13.76 6.81 2.00
CA PRO A 175 -14.66 7.37 1.00
C PRO A 175 -13.95 8.30 0.03
N SER A 176 -14.25 8.21 -1.27
CA SER A 176 -13.49 8.94 -2.31
C SER A 176 -13.66 10.46 -2.26
N ASN A 177 -14.72 10.93 -1.59
CA ASN A 177 -14.99 12.36 -1.37
C ASN A 177 -14.19 12.95 -0.21
N LEU A 178 -13.54 12.13 0.63
CA LEU A 178 -12.73 12.61 1.74
C LEU A 178 -11.33 12.98 1.23
N PRO A 179 -10.90 14.24 1.38
CA PRO A 179 -9.55 14.63 1.03
C PRO A 179 -8.56 13.89 1.91
N ASN A 180 -7.45 13.42 1.33
CA ASN A 180 -6.37 12.84 2.11
C ASN A 180 -5.80 13.92 3.05
N PRO A 181 -5.76 13.70 4.38
CA PRO A 181 -5.22 14.66 5.32
C PRO A 181 -3.80 15.05 4.92
N LYS A 182 -3.62 16.34 4.61
CA LYS A 182 -2.34 16.88 4.10
C LYS A 182 -1.24 16.92 5.17
N ASP A 183 -1.62 16.82 6.45
CA ASP A 183 -0.70 16.85 7.59
C ASP A 183 -0.10 15.46 7.81
N ARG A 184 1.06 15.20 7.18
CA ARG A 184 1.89 13.98 7.31
C ARG A 184 2.38 13.65 8.74
N GLY A 185 1.91 14.37 9.76
CA GLY A 185 2.32 14.19 11.15
C GLY A 185 1.33 13.41 12.02
N LYS A 186 0.09 13.18 11.56
CA LYS A 186 -0.91 12.40 12.31
C LYS A 186 -1.07 11.02 11.66
N SER A 187 -0.91 9.97 12.48
CA SER A 187 -1.18 8.59 12.06
C SER A 187 -2.65 8.47 11.63
N THR A 188 -2.86 8.13 10.36
CA THR A 188 -4.18 7.90 9.76
C THR A 188 -4.64 6.46 9.93
N GLY A 189 -3.75 5.57 10.37
CA GLY A 189 -4.04 4.14 10.48
C GLY A 189 -5.20 3.83 11.44
N GLY A 190 -5.38 4.61 12.50
CA GLY A 190 -6.53 4.47 13.40
C GLY A 190 -7.87 4.71 12.72
N GLU A 191 -7.96 5.76 11.89
CA GLU A 191 -9.17 6.12 11.15
C GLU A 191 -9.49 5.09 10.08
N VAL A 192 -8.48 4.66 9.32
CA VAL A 192 -8.62 3.60 8.31
C VAL A 192 -9.14 2.32 8.94
N LYS A 193 -8.57 1.89 10.08
CA LYS A 193 -9.03 0.70 10.80
C LYS A 193 -10.46 0.84 11.32
N ALA A 194 -10.82 2.00 11.87
CA ALA A 194 -12.18 2.27 12.32
C ALA A 194 -13.19 2.15 11.16
N MET A 195 -12.85 2.69 9.98
CA MET A 195 -13.68 2.58 8.79
C MET A 195 -13.77 1.14 8.25
N ILE A 196 -12.70 0.36 8.34
CA ILE A 196 -12.75 -1.07 8.00
C ILE A 196 -13.70 -1.81 8.94
N LYS A 197 -13.61 -1.56 10.26
CA LYS A 197 -14.49 -2.19 11.26
C LYS A 197 -15.96 -1.83 11.05
N ALA A 198 -16.26 -0.55 10.80
CA ALA A 198 -17.63 -0.11 10.51
C ALA A 198 -18.23 -0.83 9.28
N ARG A 199 -17.43 -1.06 8.23
CA ARG A 199 -17.86 -1.84 7.07
C ARG A 199 -18.02 -3.33 7.36
N MET A 200 -17.14 -3.89 8.18
CA MET A 200 -17.28 -5.27 8.61
C MET A 200 -18.59 -5.47 9.39
N GLU A 201 -18.93 -4.56 10.29
CA GLU A 201 -20.18 -4.56 11.05
C GLU A 201 -21.39 -4.47 10.11
N ALA A 202 -21.37 -3.55 9.13
CA ALA A 202 -22.40 -3.48 8.11
C ALA A 202 -22.56 -4.84 7.40
N CYS A 203 -21.48 -5.43 6.89
CA CYS A 203 -21.52 -6.74 6.21
C CYS A 203 -22.01 -7.90 7.10
N GLN A 204 -21.78 -7.85 8.42
CA GLN A 204 -22.19 -8.90 9.36
C GLN A 204 -23.70 -8.98 9.58
N THR A 205 -24.41 -7.86 9.42
CA THR A 205 -25.87 -7.83 9.66
C THR A 205 -26.65 -8.76 8.70
N GLY A 206 -26.07 -9.15 7.57
CA GLY A 206 -26.51 -10.30 6.78
C GLY A 206 -27.92 -10.20 6.18
N ILE A 207 -28.48 -11.33 5.75
CA ILE A 207 -29.80 -11.39 5.07
C ILE A 207 -30.98 -11.08 6.00
N GLN A 208 -30.87 -11.43 7.30
CA GLN A 208 -31.90 -11.12 8.30
C GLN A 208 -32.09 -9.61 8.46
N HIS A 209 -31.04 -8.84 8.17
CA HIS A 209 -31.06 -7.39 8.14
C HIS A 209 -30.67 -6.86 6.76
N PHE A 210 -31.09 -7.54 5.70
CA PHE A 210 -30.75 -7.21 4.31
C PHE A 210 -30.94 -5.72 3.98
N TYR A 211 -31.98 -5.08 4.53
CA TYR A 211 -32.24 -3.65 4.31
C TYR A 211 -31.26 -2.71 5.01
N ASN A 212 -30.61 -3.16 6.08
CA ASN A 212 -29.62 -2.35 6.80
C ASN A 212 -28.34 -2.16 5.97
N VAL A 213 -28.04 -3.12 5.09
CA VAL A 213 -26.84 -3.11 4.25
C VAL A 213 -27.08 -2.54 2.85
N ILE A 214 -28.30 -2.10 2.55
CA ILE A 214 -28.66 -1.54 1.24
C ILE A 214 -29.14 -0.11 1.39
N GLU A 215 -28.69 0.73 0.46
CA GLU A 215 -29.02 2.14 0.42
C GLU A 215 -30.52 2.35 0.17
N GLY A 216 -31.21 2.94 1.14
CA GLY A 216 -32.64 3.18 1.09
C GLY A 216 -33.47 1.91 0.90
N GLY A 217 -32.99 0.78 1.41
CA GLY A 217 -33.80 -0.43 1.52
C GLY A 217 -34.80 -0.31 2.66
N THR A 218 -36.03 -0.72 2.40
CA THR A 218 -37.12 -0.77 3.39
C THR A 218 -37.74 -2.17 3.39
N GLU A 219 -38.41 -2.56 4.47
CA GLU A 219 -39.09 -3.86 4.53
C GLU A 219 -40.15 -4.01 3.43
N ASP A 220 -40.77 -2.91 3.01
CA ASP A 220 -41.74 -2.87 1.90
C ASP A 220 -41.11 -3.25 0.53
N ASP A 221 -39.79 -3.09 0.38
CA ASP A 221 -39.07 -3.48 -0.84
C ASP A 221 -38.90 -5.01 -0.97
N ALA A 222 -39.24 -5.80 0.07
CA ALA A 222 -39.15 -7.26 0.06
C ALA A 222 -39.88 -7.91 -1.12
N VAL A 223 -41.03 -7.34 -1.49
CA VAL A 223 -41.88 -7.86 -2.56
C VAL A 223 -41.24 -7.66 -3.94
N ASP A 224 -40.40 -6.63 -4.10
CA ASP A 224 -39.81 -6.24 -5.38
C ASP A 224 -38.41 -6.85 -5.63
N VAL A 225 -37.81 -7.47 -4.61
CA VAL A 225 -36.46 -8.01 -4.67
C VAL A 225 -36.53 -9.53 -4.69
N THR A 226 -36.07 -10.13 -5.79
CA THR A 226 -36.02 -11.59 -5.91
C THR A 226 -35.01 -12.22 -4.94
N GLU A 227 -35.27 -13.45 -4.49
CA GLU A 227 -34.38 -14.23 -3.63
C GLU A 227 -32.95 -14.31 -4.21
N TYR A 228 -32.85 -14.46 -5.53
CA TYR A 228 -31.57 -14.43 -6.24
C TYR A 228 -30.78 -13.12 -6.01
N LYS A 229 -31.45 -11.96 -6.06
CA LYS A 229 -30.80 -10.67 -5.80
C LYS A 229 -30.37 -10.55 -4.34
N GLN A 230 -31.18 -11.03 -3.42
CA GLN A 230 -30.83 -11.07 -1.99
C GLN A 230 -29.57 -11.92 -1.77
N ARG A 231 -29.56 -13.15 -2.30
CA ARG A 231 -28.41 -14.08 -2.22
C ARG A 231 -27.13 -13.45 -2.78
N ARG A 232 -27.21 -12.70 -3.87
CA ARG A 232 -26.04 -12.00 -4.45
C ARG A 232 -25.45 -10.94 -3.54
N ILE A 233 -26.28 -10.15 -2.87
CA ILE A 233 -25.80 -9.15 -1.90
C ILE A 233 -25.18 -9.85 -0.69
N THR A 234 -25.82 -10.91 -0.18
CA THR A 234 -25.27 -11.73 0.92
C THR A 234 -23.87 -12.24 0.60
N LEU A 235 -23.67 -12.74 -0.62
CA LEU A 235 -22.35 -13.15 -1.10
C LEU A 235 -21.34 -12.00 -1.13
N LYS A 236 -21.74 -10.82 -1.65
CA LYS A 236 -20.89 -9.62 -1.61
C LYS A 236 -20.50 -9.26 -0.17
N CYS A 237 -21.45 -9.29 0.78
CA CYS A 237 -21.19 -9.01 2.19
C CYS A 237 -20.14 -9.96 2.77
N HIS A 238 -20.34 -11.27 2.64
CA HIS A 238 -19.42 -12.27 3.23
C HIS A 238 -18.01 -12.17 2.65
N THR A 239 -17.89 -11.92 1.36
CA THR A 239 -16.60 -11.88 0.68
C THR A 239 -15.83 -10.61 0.97
N VAL A 240 -16.51 -9.46 0.99
CA VAL A 240 -15.89 -8.21 1.45
C VAL A 240 -15.51 -8.32 2.92
N TYR A 241 -16.38 -8.90 3.77
CA TYR A 241 -16.08 -9.12 5.18
C TYR A 241 -14.81 -9.97 5.38
N ALA A 242 -14.71 -11.10 4.69
CA ALA A 242 -13.54 -11.98 4.77
C ALA A 242 -12.26 -11.26 4.31
N ALA A 243 -12.32 -10.50 3.21
CA ALA A 243 -11.17 -9.74 2.71
C ALA A 243 -10.73 -8.64 3.68
N LEU A 244 -11.68 -7.86 4.23
CA LEU A 244 -11.42 -6.80 5.20
C LEU A 244 -10.85 -7.34 6.52
N ARG A 245 -11.42 -8.44 7.01
CA ARG A 245 -10.88 -9.15 8.18
C ARG A 245 -9.44 -9.57 7.94
N LYS A 246 -9.16 -10.18 6.78
CA LYS A 246 -7.80 -10.60 6.41
C LYS A 246 -6.84 -9.42 6.32
N ALA A 247 -7.29 -8.29 5.78
CA ALA A 247 -6.51 -7.06 5.71
C ALA A 247 -6.10 -6.57 7.11
N LEU A 248 -7.03 -6.50 8.06
CA LEU A 248 -6.72 -6.13 9.45
C LEU A 248 -5.72 -7.10 10.10
N GLU A 249 -5.87 -8.41 9.86
CA GLU A 249 -4.99 -9.43 10.44
C GLU A 249 -3.55 -9.40 9.88
N THR A 250 -3.36 -8.96 8.63
CA THR A 250 -2.10 -9.20 7.89
C THR A 250 -1.37 -7.95 7.44
N MET A 251 -2.07 -6.84 7.22
CA MET A 251 -1.45 -5.60 6.77
C MET A 251 -0.85 -4.75 7.89
N GLU A 252 -1.19 -5.07 9.15
CA GLU A 252 -0.65 -4.41 10.34
C GLU A 252 0.72 -4.99 10.74
N ASP A 253 0.89 -6.31 10.62
CA ASP A 253 2.08 -7.00 11.10
C ASP A 253 3.23 -6.96 10.09
N ASN A 254 4.42 -6.58 10.57
CA ASN A 254 5.67 -6.58 9.80
C ASN A 254 6.09 -7.97 9.25
N LYS A 255 5.36 -9.04 9.57
CA LYS A 255 5.72 -10.41 9.24
C LYS A 255 5.01 -10.96 8.00
N ASN A 256 3.77 -10.54 7.72
CA ASN A 256 2.95 -11.14 6.66
C ASN A 256 2.19 -10.07 5.88
N ARG A 257 2.92 -9.11 5.29
CA ARG A 257 2.33 -8.00 4.50
C ARG A 257 1.67 -8.52 3.23
N LEU A 258 0.43 -8.97 3.34
CA LEU A 258 -0.40 -9.26 2.17
C LEU A 258 -0.84 -7.93 1.54
N THR A 259 -0.87 -7.90 0.22
CA THR A 259 -1.50 -6.83 -0.54
C THR A 259 -3.02 -6.96 -0.48
N TRP A 260 -3.75 -5.88 -0.75
CA TRP A 260 -5.22 -5.93 -0.80
C TRP A 260 -5.75 -6.94 -1.83
N VAL A 261 -5.04 -7.12 -2.95
CA VAL A 261 -5.38 -8.13 -3.95
C VAL A 261 -5.28 -9.54 -3.37
N GLN A 262 -4.20 -9.84 -2.65
CA GLN A 262 -4.03 -11.15 -1.99
C GLN A 262 -5.07 -11.38 -0.89
N CYS A 263 -5.51 -10.34 -0.17
CA CYS A 263 -6.63 -10.45 0.77
C CYS A 263 -7.96 -10.74 0.06
N CYS A 264 -8.18 -10.17 -1.13
CA CYS A 264 -9.35 -10.49 -1.95
C CYS A 264 -9.29 -11.93 -2.46
N ASP A 265 -8.14 -12.39 -2.94
CA ASP A 265 -7.94 -13.76 -3.41
C ASP A 265 -8.19 -14.77 -2.28
N TYR A 266 -7.65 -14.49 -1.09
CA TYR A 266 -7.91 -15.28 0.12
C TYR A 266 -9.41 -15.37 0.44
N ALA A 267 -10.13 -14.25 0.34
CA ALA A 267 -11.56 -14.23 0.60
C ALA A 267 -12.34 -15.10 -0.40
N ILE A 268 -11.94 -15.13 -1.68
CA ILE A 268 -12.54 -16.00 -2.68
C ILE A 268 -12.31 -17.47 -2.32
N GLU A 269 -11.08 -17.85 -2.01
CA GLU A 269 -10.75 -19.23 -1.64
C GLU A 269 -11.51 -19.67 -0.37
N ALA A 270 -11.59 -18.80 0.64
CA ALA A 270 -12.37 -19.08 1.84
C ALA A 270 -13.86 -19.33 1.53
N MET A 271 -14.41 -18.62 0.55
CA MET A 271 -15.82 -18.71 0.17
C MET A 271 -16.12 -19.95 -0.66
N LYS A 272 -15.18 -20.38 -1.51
CA LYS A 272 -15.25 -21.67 -2.20
C LYS A 272 -15.31 -22.82 -1.20
N VAL A 273 -14.49 -22.79 -0.14
CA VAL A 273 -14.48 -23.81 0.92
C VAL A 273 -15.82 -23.92 1.64
N VAL A 274 -16.57 -22.82 1.75
CA VAL A 274 -17.91 -22.78 2.37
C VAL A 274 -19.03 -23.16 1.38
N GLY A 275 -18.69 -23.52 0.14
CA GLY A 275 -19.65 -23.97 -0.88
C GLY A 275 -20.20 -22.85 -1.77
N PHE A 276 -19.53 -21.70 -1.84
CA PHE A 276 -19.88 -20.62 -2.75
C PHE A 276 -18.92 -20.58 -3.95
N GLU A 277 -19.14 -21.49 -4.90
CA GLU A 277 -18.26 -21.69 -6.05
C GLU A 277 -18.51 -20.70 -7.20
N ASP A 278 -19.76 -20.26 -7.37
CA ASP A 278 -20.21 -19.71 -8.66
C ASP A 278 -19.86 -18.25 -8.94
N LEU A 279 -19.46 -17.44 -7.95
CA LEU A 279 -19.85 -16.03 -8.04
C LEU A 279 -18.78 -14.95 -7.97
N LEU A 280 -17.53 -15.22 -7.59
CA LEU A 280 -16.67 -14.08 -7.25
C LEU A 280 -15.22 -14.29 -7.67
N SER A 281 -14.78 -13.42 -8.57
CA SER A 281 -13.37 -13.14 -8.79
C SER A 281 -12.89 -12.09 -7.78
N SER A 282 -11.57 -11.99 -7.62
CA SER A 282 -10.91 -10.92 -6.88
C SER A 282 -11.33 -9.51 -7.34
N SER A 283 -11.65 -9.33 -8.63
CA SER A 283 -12.17 -8.04 -9.12
C SER A 283 -13.57 -7.73 -8.57
N THR A 284 -14.45 -8.72 -8.42
CA THR A 284 -15.80 -8.49 -7.87
C THR A 284 -15.75 -8.06 -6.41
N VAL A 285 -14.84 -8.63 -5.60
CA VAL A 285 -14.65 -8.22 -4.20
C VAL A 285 -14.20 -6.76 -4.12
N ARG A 286 -13.24 -6.35 -4.97
CA ARG A 286 -12.75 -4.97 -5.03
C ARG A 286 -13.83 -3.98 -5.47
N ILE A 287 -14.67 -4.35 -6.44
CA ILE A 287 -15.79 -3.52 -6.87
C ILE A 287 -16.81 -3.39 -5.74
N ALA A 288 -17.19 -4.50 -5.11
CA ALA A 288 -18.14 -4.49 -4.00
C ALA A 288 -17.64 -3.66 -2.80
N GLN A 289 -16.34 -3.76 -2.47
CA GLN A 289 -15.74 -2.93 -1.44
C GLN A 289 -15.78 -1.44 -1.82
N ARG A 290 -15.55 -1.10 -3.09
CA ARG A 290 -15.64 0.27 -3.59
C ARG A 290 -17.06 0.83 -3.49
N GLU A 291 -18.05 0.04 -3.89
CA GLU A 291 -19.48 0.38 -3.75
C GLU A 291 -19.80 0.72 -2.29
N LEU A 292 -19.45 -0.14 -1.35
CA LEU A 292 -19.65 0.12 0.10
C LEU A 292 -18.92 1.36 0.57
N ARG A 293 -17.67 1.54 0.12
CA ARG A 293 -16.81 2.64 0.53
C ARG A 293 -17.41 4.00 0.16
N ASP A 294 -17.98 4.11 -1.04
CA ASP A 294 -18.46 5.37 -1.58
C ASP A 294 -19.97 5.61 -1.27
N ASN A 295 -20.72 4.57 -0.90
CA ASN A 295 -22.16 4.66 -0.55
C ASN A 295 -22.43 4.52 0.96
N ASN A 296 -21.65 5.19 1.82
CA ASN A 296 -21.85 5.20 3.28
C ASN A 296 -21.98 3.80 3.91
N ASN A 297 -21.14 2.85 3.48
CA ASN A 297 -21.12 1.46 3.94
C ASN A 297 -22.40 0.67 3.61
N LYS A 298 -23.12 1.07 2.55
CA LYS A 298 -24.29 0.36 2.02
C LYS A 298 -24.09 -0.02 0.55
N PHE A 299 -24.71 -1.11 0.11
CA PHE A 299 -24.78 -1.48 -1.29
C PHE A 299 -25.89 -0.71 -2.00
N SER A 300 -25.71 -0.45 -3.30
CA SER A 300 -26.77 0.13 -4.12
C SER A 300 -27.98 -0.80 -4.19
N HIS A 301 -29.18 -0.21 -4.21
CA HIS A 301 -30.41 -0.99 -4.25
C HIS A 301 -30.51 -1.84 -5.53
N PRO A 302 -30.78 -3.17 -5.45
CA PRO A 302 -30.82 -4.07 -6.61
C PRO A 302 -31.90 -3.76 -7.68
N ASN A 303 -32.80 -2.83 -7.39
CA ASN A 303 -33.87 -2.40 -8.30
C ASN A 303 -34.11 -0.88 -8.25
N GLU A 304 -33.04 -0.11 -8.37
CA GLU A 304 -33.07 1.36 -8.22
C GLU A 304 -34.08 2.06 -9.14
N LYS A 305 -34.27 1.55 -10.37
CA LYS A 305 -35.24 2.11 -11.34
C LYS A 305 -36.69 1.95 -10.88
N ALA A 306 -37.05 0.78 -10.35
CA ALA A 306 -38.39 0.55 -9.82
C ALA A 306 -38.65 1.42 -8.60
N ARG A 307 -37.65 1.60 -7.74
CA ARG A 307 -37.75 2.49 -6.57
C ARG A 307 -37.93 3.95 -6.97
N LYS A 308 -37.11 4.45 -7.90
CA LYS A 308 -37.24 5.82 -8.43
C LYS A 308 -38.63 6.07 -9.02
N LYS A 309 -39.19 5.08 -9.72
CA LYS A 309 -40.56 5.14 -10.25
C LYS A 309 -41.63 5.13 -9.14
N LYS A 310 -41.46 4.32 -8.08
CA LYS A 310 -42.37 4.32 -6.91
C LYS A 310 -42.31 5.64 -6.14
N ALA A 311 -41.12 6.19 -5.93
CA ALA A 311 -40.93 7.48 -5.26
C ALA A 311 -41.60 8.61 -6.04
N ALA A 312 -41.36 8.72 -7.35
CA ALA A 312 -42.00 9.71 -8.21
C ALA A 312 -43.53 9.58 -8.20
N LYS A 313 -44.06 8.35 -8.24
CA LYS A 313 -45.51 8.12 -8.18
C LYS A 313 -46.11 8.47 -6.81
N LYS A 314 -45.34 8.35 -5.73
CA LYS A 314 -45.79 8.73 -4.37
C LYS A 314 -45.82 10.25 -4.21
N GLU A 315 -44.81 10.95 -4.72
CA GLU A 315 -44.76 12.42 -4.76
C GLU A 315 -45.87 13.02 -5.64
N GLU A 316 -46.16 12.42 -6.79
CA GLU A 316 -47.24 12.86 -7.69
C GLU A 316 -48.64 12.61 -7.08
N LYS A 317 -48.77 11.60 -6.20
CA LYS A 317 -50.01 11.34 -5.48
C LYS A 317 -50.21 12.30 -4.30
N SER A 318 -49.16 12.57 -3.52
CA SER A 318 -49.24 13.56 -2.42
C SER A 318 -49.50 14.97 -2.93
N ALA A 319 -48.99 15.34 -4.11
CA ALA A 319 -49.25 16.64 -4.71
C ALA A 319 -50.69 16.81 -5.23
N LYS A 320 -51.42 15.71 -5.50
CA LYS A 320 -52.83 15.75 -5.92
C LYS A 320 -53.82 15.75 -4.76
N ASP A 321 -53.44 15.15 -3.64
CA ASP A 321 -54.30 15.08 -2.47
C ASP A 321 -54.31 16.41 -1.66
N GLU A 322 -53.31 17.30 -1.84
CA GLU A 322 -53.30 18.65 -1.23
C GLU A 322 -54.09 19.71 -2.03
N ASP A 323 -54.45 19.43 -3.28
CA ASP A 323 -55.19 20.37 -4.16
C ASP A 323 -56.71 20.12 -4.15
N SER A 324 -57.19 19.16 -3.35
CA SER A 324 -58.62 18.77 -3.29
C SER A 324 -59.34 19.11 -1.98
N GLU A 325 -58.72 19.85 -1.04
CA GLU A 325 -59.32 20.20 0.26
C GLU A 325 -59.82 21.67 0.37
N LEU A 326 -60.06 22.39 -0.75
CA LEU A 326 -60.46 23.81 -0.71
C LEU A 326 -61.81 24.18 -1.34
N GLU A 327 -62.70 23.24 -1.68
CA GLU A 327 -64.06 23.60 -2.11
C GLU A 327 -65.15 22.80 -1.38
N GLU A 328 -65.58 23.27 -0.21
CA GLU A 328 -66.99 23.23 0.19
C GLU A 328 -67.21 24.16 1.40
N GLY A 329 -67.64 25.40 1.12
CA GLY A 329 -67.92 26.40 2.14
C GLY A 329 -68.45 27.70 1.55
N GLY A 330 -69.57 27.63 0.84
CA GLY A 330 -70.27 28.81 0.30
C GLY A 330 -71.77 28.71 0.61
N GLU A 331 -72.22 29.58 1.51
CA GLU A 331 -73.57 29.69 2.07
C GLU A 331 -74.65 29.98 1.01
N ASP A 332 -75.72 29.19 0.99
CA ASP A 332 -76.99 29.60 0.38
C ASP A 332 -77.87 30.28 1.44
N THR A 333 -78.13 31.57 1.20
CA THR A 333 -79.07 32.42 1.94
C THR A 333 -80.50 32.20 1.42
N PRO A 334 -81.54 32.33 2.27
CA PRO A 334 -82.93 32.17 1.85
C PRO A 334 -83.45 33.44 1.19
N SER A 335 -84.19 33.28 0.09
CA SER A 335 -84.93 34.37 -0.56
C SER A 335 -86.41 34.31 -0.20
N ASP A 336 -86.92 35.42 0.34
CA ASP A 336 -88.35 35.78 0.41
C ASP A 336 -88.90 36.24 -0.96
#